data_AF-A0AAE2ZWS6-F1
#
_entry.id   AF-A0AAE2ZWS6-F1
#
_cell.length_a   1.000
_cell.length_b   1.000
_cell.length_c   1.000
_cell.angle_alpha   90.00
_cell.angle_beta   90.00
_cell.angle_gamma   90.00
#
_symmetry.space_group_name_H-M   'P 1'
#
loop_
_entity.id
_entity.type
_entity.pdbx_description
1 polymer ?
#
loop_
_entity_poly.entity_id
_entity_poly.type
_entity_poly.pdbx_seq_one_letter_code
_entity_poly.pdbx_strand_id
1 'polypeptide(L)'
;MESMRDINRVMEREVAKGSCPLAFERMEFGSKPFQFIISEEKLNEVLTYLLRIRTFGQYAGKSIINNVYMDLDMLCKKPQFKRTRSVVEREEVYTKVQRYKRKLKPEYDGRVCLETVQCIFSLPEKETDRYRMIYEGQETYGFIMSNKYILGLFAYCEAARKTIVWDGVEFEHLTEQEQKIVLLDNVRDVLFQALLFDNVSMEKNHIRADMCTVMLLE
;
A
#
# COMPACT_ATOMS: atom_id res chain seq x y z
N MET A 1 8.91 4.54 -15.57
CA MET A 1 8.14 5.21 -14.50
C MET A 1 7.63 6.50 -15.10
N GLU A 2 6.33 6.78 -15.02
CA GLU A 2 5.82 8.10 -15.44
C GLU A 2 6.49 9.18 -14.56
N SER A 3 6.79 10.34 -15.14
CA SER A 3 7.36 11.44 -14.36
C SER A 3 6.34 11.88 -13.30
N MET A 4 6.79 12.22 -12.09
CA MET A 4 5.93 12.81 -11.06
C MET A 4 5.19 14.06 -11.57
N ARG A 5 5.78 14.79 -12.53
CA ARG A 5 5.13 15.92 -13.20
C ARG A 5 3.91 15.51 -14.04
N ASP A 6 4.00 14.39 -14.74
CA ASP A 6 2.90 13.88 -15.57
C ASP A 6 1.81 13.28 -14.69
N ILE A 7 2.19 12.57 -13.63
CA ILE A 7 1.27 12.08 -12.59
C ILE A 7 0.47 13.26 -12.01
N ASN A 8 1.12 14.37 -11.64
CA ASN A 8 0.45 15.57 -11.14
C ASN A 8 -0.58 16.13 -12.11
N ARG A 9 -0.22 16.29 -13.38
CA ARG A 9 -1.14 16.78 -14.40
C ARG A 9 -2.34 15.87 -14.57
N VAL A 10 -2.15 14.56 -14.47
CA VAL A 10 -3.26 13.59 -14.49
C VAL A 10 -4.12 13.76 -13.24
N MET A 11 -3.52 13.81 -12.06
CA MET A 11 -4.23 13.97 -10.79
C MET A 11 -5.08 15.26 -10.76
N GLU A 12 -4.52 16.41 -11.12
CA GLU A 12 -5.24 17.69 -11.22
C GLU A 12 -6.48 17.60 -12.14
N ARG A 13 -6.33 16.95 -13.30
CA ARG A 13 -7.45 16.72 -14.23
C ARG A 13 -8.51 15.81 -13.64
N GLU A 14 -8.13 14.81 -12.87
CA GLU A 14 -9.08 13.89 -12.24
C GLU A 14 -9.80 14.53 -11.05
N VAL A 15 -9.17 15.49 -10.34
CA VAL A 15 -9.84 16.36 -9.36
C VAL A 15 -10.87 17.25 -10.04
N ALA A 16 -10.52 17.87 -11.18
CA ALA A 16 -11.46 18.66 -11.96
C ALA A 16 -12.67 17.84 -12.47
N LYS A 17 -12.53 16.51 -12.58
CA LYS A 17 -13.62 15.57 -12.91
C LYS A 17 -14.37 15.04 -11.67
N GLY A 18 -14.04 15.52 -10.48
CA GLY A 18 -14.75 15.18 -9.23
C GLY A 18 -14.06 14.14 -8.35
N SER A 19 -12.81 13.75 -8.62
CA SER A 19 -12.05 12.93 -7.65
C SER A 19 -11.74 13.73 -6.39
N CYS A 20 -11.80 13.07 -5.24
CA CYS A 20 -11.41 13.63 -3.95
C CYS A 20 -9.95 14.09 -3.99
N PRO A 21 -9.65 15.37 -3.66
CA PRO A 21 -8.32 15.95 -3.79
C PRO A 21 -7.43 15.59 -2.59
N LEU A 22 -7.31 14.30 -2.29
CA LEU A 22 -6.33 13.83 -1.32
C LEU A 22 -4.93 14.11 -1.85
N ALA A 23 -4.05 14.66 -1.01
CA ALA A 23 -2.66 14.92 -1.36
C ALA A 23 -1.76 14.09 -0.44
N PHE A 24 -0.80 13.35 -1.01
CA PHE A 24 0.23 12.71 -0.20
C PHE A 24 1.08 13.78 0.48
N GLU A 25 1.26 13.65 1.79
CA GLU A 25 2.02 14.61 2.59
C GLU A 25 3.33 14.02 3.07
N ARG A 26 3.26 12.85 3.72
CA ARG A 26 4.43 12.17 4.27
C ARG A 26 4.18 10.69 4.52
N MET A 27 5.25 10.00 4.85
CA MET A 27 5.26 8.60 5.25
C MET A 27 5.84 8.48 6.66
N GLU A 28 5.25 7.63 7.48
CA GLU A 28 5.69 7.38 8.85
C GLU A 28 5.90 5.87 9.07
N PHE A 29 7.00 5.53 9.74
CA PHE A 29 7.21 4.17 10.25
C PHE A 29 6.60 4.08 11.64
N GLY A 30 5.75 3.07 11.86
CA GLY A 30 5.22 2.79 13.19
C GLY A 30 6.31 2.32 14.17
N SER A 31 5.91 2.00 15.39
CA SER A 31 6.82 1.47 16.41
C SER A 31 7.36 0.07 16.10
N LYS A 32 6.61 -0.72 15.31
CA LYS A 32 6.99 -2.06 14.84
C LYS A 32 6.63 -2.20 13.35
N PRO A 33 7.37 -1.53 12.46
CA PRO A 33 7.02 -1.49 11.04
C PRO A 33 7.37 -2.80 10.33
N PHE A 34 8.26 -3.63 10.91
CA PHE A 34 8.69 -4.90 10.33
C PHE A 34 8.16 -6.09 11.13
N GLN A 35 7.64 -7.07 10.40
CA GLN A 35 7.24 -8.37 10.95
C GLN A 35 7.89 -9.49 10.13
N PHE A 36 8.81 -10.22 10.76
CA PHE A 36 9.47 -11.36 10.10
C PHE A 36 8.53 -12.55 9.95
N ILE A 37 8.56 -13.16 8.77
CA ILE A 37 7.70 -14.28 8.39
C ILE A 37 8.50 -15.56 8.49
N ILE A 38 8.14 -16.40 9.45
CA ILE A 38 8.90 -17.60 9.84
C ILE A 38 8.57 -18.86 9.05
N SER A 39 7.53 -18.86 8.21
CA SER A 39 7.14 -20.04 7.42
C SER A 39 6.34 -19.70 6.17
N GLU A 40 6.21 -20.68 5.27
CA GLU A 40 5.39 -20.56 4.06
C GLU A 40 3.90 -20.42 4.38
N GLU A 41 3.41 -21.13 5.38
CA GLU A 41 2.03 -21.03 5.85
C GLU A 41 1.73 -19.62 6.32
N LYS A 42 2.66 -19.02 7.09
CA LYS A 42 2.49 -17.65 7.57
C LYS A 42 2.54 -16.64 6.44
N LEU A 43 3.43 -16.83 5.47
CA LEU A 43 3.46 -15.98 4.26
C LEU A 43 2.15 -16.05 3.48
N ASN A 44 1.61 -17.26 3.29
CA ASN A 44 0.34 -17.44 2.59
C ASN A 44 -0.81 -16.77 3.35
N GLU A 45 -0.83 -16.86 4.69
CA GLU A 45 -1.80 -16.17 5.54
C GLU A 45 -1.70 -14.64 5.40
N VAL A 46 -0.49 -14.08 5.41
CA VAL A 46 -0.26 -12.65 5.19
C VAL A 46 -0.79 -12.23 3.82
N LEU A 47 -0.47 -12.97 2.76
CA LEU A 47 -0.94 -12.65 1.40
C LEU A 47 -2.47 -12.72 1.27
N THR A 48 -3.11 -13.73 1.86
CA THR A 48 -4.58 -13.83 1.83
C THR A 48 -5.25 -12.76 2.67
N TYR A 49 -4.62 -12.35 3.78
CA TYR A 49 -5.05 -11.21 4.59
C TYR A 49 -4.98 -9.91 3.78
N LEU A 50 -3.83 -9.55 3.20
CA LEU A 50 -3.65 -8.31 2.44
C LEU A 50 -4.64 -8.20 1.26
N LEU A 51 -4.91 -9.32 0.59
CA LEU A 51 -5.87 -9.38 -0.51
C LEU A 51 -7.33 -9.54 -0.03
N ARG A 52 -7.59 -9.74 1.26
CA ARG A 52 -8.91 -10.00 1.86
C ARG A 52 -9.67 -11.11 1.12
N ILE A 53 -9.00 -12.24 0.90
CA ILE A 53 -9.55 -13.42 0.21
C ILE A 53 -9.62 -14.62 1.14
N ARG A 54 -10.35 -15.66 0.72
CA ARG A 54 -10.49 -16.92 1.46
C ARG A 54 -11.01 -16.69 2.89
N THR A 55 -10.27 -17.14 3.90
CA THR A 55 -10.59 -16.96 5.33
C THR A 55 -10.73 -15.49 5.72
N PHE A 56 -10.07 -14.58 5.01
CA PHE A 56 -10.16 -13.13 5.24
C PHE A 56 -11.18 -12.42 4.33
N GLY A 57 -11.96 -13.17 3.55
CA GLY A 57 -13.00 -12.64 2.66
C GLY A 57 -14.05 -11.81 3.39
N GLN A 58 -14.34 -12.13 4.66
CA GLN A 58 -15.29 -11.40 5.50
C GLN A 58 -14.91 -9.93 5.75
N TYR A 59 -13.62 -9.60 5.64
CA TYR A 59 -13.11 -8.25 5.81
C TYR A 59 -13.18 -7.42 4.52
N ALA A 60 -13.58 -8.02 3.39
CA ALA A 60 -13.73 -7.32 2.12
C ALA A 60 -15.04 -6.52 2.08
N GLY A 61 -15.07 -5.39 2.81
CA GLY A 61 -16.16 -4.42 2.78
C GLY A 61 -16.22 -3.61 1.48
N LYS A 62 -17.19 -2.70 1.36
CA LYS A 62 -17.34 -1.86 0.16
C LYS A 62 -16.11 -1.00 -0.15
N SER A 63 -15.33 -0.63 0.86
CA SER A 63 -14.10 0.17 0.73
C SER A 63 -12.93 -0.61 0.10
N ILE A 64 -12.97 -1.95 0.09
CA ILE A 64 -11.91 -2.81 -0.47
C ILE A 64 -11.60 -2.49 -1.93
N ILE A 65 -12.60 -1.96 -2.63
CA ILE A 65 -12.47 -1.59 -4.02
C ILE A 65 -11.41 -0.50 -4.21
N ASN A 66 -11.05 0.29 -3.19
CA ASN A 66 -10.06 1.37 -3.28
C ASN A 66 -8.62 0.89 -3.10
N ASN A 67 -8.40 -0.34 -2.68
CA ASN A 67 -7.05 -0.87 -2.48
C ASN A 67 -6.31 -0.99 -3.79
N VAL A 68 -5.01 -0.69 -3.73
CA VAL A 68 -4.07 -0.86 -4.84
C VAL A 68 -3.20 -2.06 -4.53
N TYR A 69 -3.07 -2.94 -5.51
CA TYR A 69 -2.26 -4.14 -5.40
C TYR A 69 -1.23 -4.19 -6.51
N MET A 70 -0.03 -4.67 -6.15
CA MET A 70 0.94 -5.15 -7.10
C MET A 70 0.33 -6.33 -7.87
N ASP A 71 0.29 -6.20 -9.19
CA ASP A 71 -0.06 -7.25 -10.13
C ASP A 71 1.15 -7.54 -11.02
N LEU A 72 1.31 -8.80 -11.40
CA LEU A 72 2.41 -9.25 -12.24
C LEU A 72 1.88 -9.63 -13.61
N ASP A 73 2.69 -9.40 -14.63
CA ASP A 73 2.46 -10.04 -15.92
C ASP A 73 2.64 -11.57 -15.83
N MET A 74 2.18 -12.29 -16.85
CA MET A 74 2.27 -13.76 -16.88
C MET A 74 3.71 -14.29 -16.78
N LEU A 75 4.71 -13.46 -17.08
CA LEU A 75 6.14 -13.81 -17.05
C LEU A 75 6.81 -13.43 -15.72
N CYS A 76 6.09 -12.79 -14.79
CA CYS A 76 6.62 -12.23 -13.54
C CYS A 76 7.86 -11.35 -13.81
N LYS A 77 7.78 -10.48 -14.82
CA LYS A 77 8.90 -9.61 -15.25
C LYS A 77 8.71 -8.16 -14.86
N LYS A 78 7.49 -7.63 -14.97
CA LYS A 78 7.21 -6.23 -14.68
C LYS A 78 6.07 -6.12 -13.67
N PRO A 79 6.33 -5.61 -12.45
CA PRO A 79 5.26 -5.23 -11.56
C PRO A 79 4.45 -4.10 -12.19
N GLN A 80 3.14 -4.22 -12.11
CA GLN A 80 2.17 -3.18 -12.39
C GLN A 80 1.33 -2.99 -11.14
N PHE A 81 0.69 -1.84 -11.00
CA PHE A 81 -0.18 -1.58 -9.87
C PHE A 81 -1.58 -1.34 -10.39
N LYS A 82 -2.55 -2.00 -9.77
CA LYS A 82 -3.95 -1.85 -10.15
C LYS A 82 -4.85 -1.80 -8.93
N ARG A 83 -5.91 -1.04 -9.07
CA ARG A 83 -7.06 -1.10 -8.17
C ARG A 83 -7.88 -2.34 -8.52
N THR A 84 -8.24 -3.16 -7.53
CA THR A 84 -9.10 -4.32 -7.76
C THR A 84 -10.49 -4.09 -7.20
N ARG A 85 -11.54 -4.50 -7.93
CA ARG A 85 -12.94 -4.25 -7.56
C ARG A 85 -13.72 -5.53 -7.20
N SER A 86 -13.15 -6.70 -7.45
CA SER A 86 -13.82 -7.97 -7.21
C SER A 86 -12.95 -8.97 -6.43
N VAL A 87 -13.57 -10.00 -5.87
CA VAL A 87 -12.85 -11.14 -5.28
C VAL A 87 -12.04 -11.88 -6.34
N VAL A 88 -12.61 -12.04 -7.54
CA VAL A 88 -11.96 -12.75 -8.67
C VAL A 88 -10.65 -12.08 -9.05
N GLU A 89 -10.64 -10.75 -9.21
CA GLU A 89 -9.42 -10.01 -9.53
C GLU A 89 -8.34 -10.16 -8.46
N ARG A 90 -8.73 -10.26 -7.18
CA ARG A 90 -7.81 -10.44 -6.05
C ARG A 90 -7.26 -11.87 -5.97
N GLU A 91 -8.06 -12.88 -6.25
CA GLU A 91 -7.62 -14.28 -6.39
C GLU A 91 -6.68 -14.48 -7.60
N GLU A 92 -6.89 -13.74 -8.69
CA GLU A 92 -5.96 -13.72 -9.83
C GLU A 92 -4.60 -13.11 -9.45
N VAL A 93 -4.60 -11.99 -8.74
CA VAL A 93 -3.37 -11.38 -8.19
C VAL A 93 -2.67 -12.38 -7.27
N TYR A 94 -3.39 -13.02 -6.35
CA TYR A 94 -2.84 -14.06 -5.47
C TYR A 94 -2.18 -15.19 -6.27
N THR A 95 -2.84 -15.70 -7.31
CA THR A 95 -2.32 -16.78 -8.15
C THR A 95 -1.00 -16.41 -8.82
N LYS A 96 -0.88 -15.16 -9.30
CA LYS A 96 0.34 -14.65 -9.92
C LYS A 96 1.46 -14.44 -8.89
N VAL A 97 1.15 -13.91 -7.71
CA VAL A 97 2.11 -13.79 -6.60
C VAL A 97 2.62 -15.16 -6.18
N GLN A 98 1.76 -16.19 -6.10
CA GLN A 98 2.19 -17.56 -5.80
C GLN A 98 3.13 -18.14 -6.87
N ARG A 99 2.92 -17.82 -8.15
CA ARG A 99 3.86 -18.19 -9.23
C ARG A 99 5.21 -17.49 -9.04
N TYR A 100 5.18 -16.20 -8.72
CA TYR A 100 6.40 -15.43 -8.50
C TYR A 100 7.17 -15.91 -7.27
N LYS A 101 6.48 -16.20 -6.17
CA LYS A 101 7.03 -16.83 -4.97
C LYS A 101 7.82 -18.10 -5.29
N ARG A 102 7.27 -18.99 -6.12
CA ARG A 102 7.98 -20.23 -6.55
C ARG A 102 9.23 -19.97 -7.37
N LYS A 103 9.24 -18.88 -8.16
CA LYS A 103 10.41 -18.44 -8.92
C LYS A 103 11.50 -17.89 -7.99
N LEU A 104 11.11 -17.11 -6.98
CA LEU A 104 12.02 -16.46 -6.04
C LEU A 104 12.56 -17.41 -4.96
N LYS A 105 11.83 -18.48 -4.61
CA LYS A 105 12.22 -19.47 -3.58
C LYS A 105 12.65 -18.79 -2.26
N PRO A 106 11.69 -18.16 -1.53
CA PRO A 106 12.01 -17.48 -0.28
C PRO A 106 12.54 -18.43 0.79
N GLU A 107 13.46 -17.93 1.62
CA GLU A 107 13.98 -18.58 2.82
C GLU A 107 13.40 -17.86 4.04
N TYR A 108 12.83 -18.57 5.00
CA TYR A 108 12.02 -17.94 6.06
C TYR A 108 12.79 -17.62 7.35
N ASP A 109 14.05 -18.06 7.47
CA ASP A 109 14.89 -17.88 8.65
C ASP A 109 15.35 -16.42 8.83
N GLY A 110 14.40 -15.52 9.13
CA GLY A 110 14.62 -14.08 9.21
C GLY A 110 14.77 -13.37 7.87
N ARG A 111 14.63 -14.06 6.72
CA ARG A 111 14.83 -13.48 5.37
C ARG A 111 13.56 -13.15 4.61
N VAL A 112 12.39 -13.24 5.25
CA VAL A 112 11.15 -12.67 4.73
C VAL A 112 10.57 -11.74 5.77
N CYS A 113 10.20 -10.53 5.37
CA CYS A 113 9.50 -9.60 6.25
C CYS A 113 8.31 -8.93 5.55
N LEU A 114 7.26 -8.68 6.34
CA LEU A 114 6.22 -7.72 6.01
C LEU A 114 6.62 -6.37 6.61
N GLU A 115 6.80 -5.37 5.75
CA GLU A 115 6.87 -3.97 6.13
C GLU A 115 5.47 -3.36 6.06
N THR A 116 5.11 -2.60 7.08
CA THR A 116 3.92 -1.72 7.08
C THR A 116 4.34 -0.30 7.41
N VAL A 117 4.13 0.60 6.45
CA VAL A 117 4.37 2.04 6.61
C VAL A 117 3.06 2.80 6.47
N GLN A 118 2.89 3.88 7.23
CA GLN A 118 1.70 4.70 7.18
C GLN A 118 1.89 5.82 6.16
N CYS A 119 1.06 5.83 5.13
CA CYS A 119 0.97 6.93 4.18
C CYS A 119 -0.07 7.93 4.68
N ILE A 120 0.36 9.17 4.87
CA ILE A 120 -0.47 10.25 5.38
C ILE A 120 -0.88 11.15 4.21
N PHE A 121 -2.18 11.30 4.06
CA PHE A 121 -2.80 12.14 3.04
C PHE A 121 -3.54 13.28 3.70
N SER A 122 -3.38 14.50 3.19
CA SER A 122 -4.17 15.65 3.60
C SER A 122 -5.39 15.82 2.69
N LEU A 123 -6.50 16.21 3.30
CA LEU A 123 -7.69 16.69 2.61
C LEU A 123 -7.79 18.22 2.83
N PRO A 124 -7.91 19.05 1.78
CA PRO A 124 -8.07 20.48 1.94
C PRO A 124 -9.30 20.81 2.80
N GLU A 125 -9.16 21.68 3.80
CA GLU A 125 -10.25 21.94 4.78
C GLU A 125 -11.54 22.43 4.11
N LYS A 126 -11.42 23.20 3.03
CA LYS A 126 -12.54 23.71 2.23
C LYS A 126 -13.35 22.61 1.56
N GLU A 127 -12.77 21.42 1.40
CA GLU A 127 -13.40 20.26 0.76
C GLU A 127 -13.88 19.22 1.80
N THR A 128 -13.44 19.30 3.07
CA THR A 128 -13.76 18.31 4.11
C THR A 128 -15.27 18.07 4.25
N ASP A 129 -16.07 19.14 4.32
CA ASP A 129 -17.53 19.04 4.45
C ASP A 129 -18.20 18.35 3.26
N ARG A 130 -17.61 18.45 2.06
CA ARG A 130 -18.16 17.85 0.83
C ARG A 130 -18.07 16.33 0.83
N TYR A 131 -17.04 15.79 1.50
CA TYR A 131 -16.79 14.35 1.56
C TYR A 131 -17.28 13.72 2.87
N ARG A 132 -17.74 14.53 3.83
CA ARG A 132 -18.39 14.07 5.05
C ARG A 132 -19.76 13.47 4.74
N MET A 133 -20.07 12.35 5.39
CA MET A 133 -21.37 11.68 5.31
C MET A 133 -21.75 11.04 6.65
N ILE A 134 -23.03 10.73 6.82
CA ILE A 134 -23.50 9.94 7.96
C ILE A 134 -23.72 8.51 7.49
N TYR A 135 -22.99 7.56 8.07
CA TYR A 135 -23.14 6.13 7.82
C TYR A 135 -23.50 5.45 9.14
N GLU A 136 -24.63 4.73 9.16
CA GLU A 136 -25.13 4.03 10.36
C GLU A 136 -25.23 4.94 11.61
N GLY A 137 -25.59 6.21 11.41
CA GLY A 137 -25.74 7.20 12.49
C GLY A 137 -24.42 7.80 13.00
N GLN A 138 -23.28 7.42 12.41
CA GLN A 138 -21.97 7.97 12.73
C GLN A 138 -21.46 8.86 11.59
N GLU A 139 -20.80 9.96 11.96
CA GLU A 139 -20.08 10.79 11.00
C GLU A 139 -18.88 10.00 10.44
N THR A 140 -18.77 9.96 9.12
CA THR A 140 -17.68 9.33 8.38
C THR A 140 -17.40 10.09 7.08
N TYR A 141 -16.47 9.59 6.26
CA TYR A 141 -16.01 10.25 5.05
C TYR A 141 -16.01 9.29 3.87
N GLY A 142 -16.51 9.76 2.73
CA GLY A 142 -16.52 8.99 1.48
C GLY A 142 -15.64 9.62 0.42
N PHE A 143 -14.50 9.00 0.14
CA PHE A 143 -13.53 9.51 -0.83
C PHE A 143 -13.77 8.88 -2.21
N ILE A 144 -14.57 9.57 -3.04
CA ILE A 144 -14.78 9.15 -4.43
C ILE A 144 -13.50 9.49 -5.21
N MET A 145 -12.79 8.49 -5.71
CA MET A 145 -11.57 8.70 -6.48
C MET A 145 -11.55 7.81 -7.72
N SER A 146 -11.08 8.36 -8.84
CA SER A 146 -10.88 7.59 -10.06
C SER A 146 -9.71 6.61 -9.94
N ASN A 147 -9.64 5.64 -10.86
CA ASN A 147 -8.51 4.71 -10.90
C ASN A 147 -7.17 5.45 -11.12
N LYS A 148 -7.17 6.47 -11.98
CA LYS A 148 -5.95 7.25 -12.26
C LYS A 148 -5.50 8.03 -11.04
N TYR A 149 -6.45 8.60 -10.28
CA TYR A 149 -6.14 9.35 -9.07
C TYR A 149 -5.53 8.47 -7.98
N ILE A 150 -6.14 7.32 -7.69
CA ILE A 150 -5.64 6.36 -6.70
C ILE A 150 -4.25 5.84 -7.07
N LEU A 151 -4.01 5.54 -8.35
CA LEU A 151 -2.67 5.12 -8.80
C LEU A 151 -1.65 6.25 -8.70
N GLY A 152 -2.06 7.51 -8.88
CA GLY A 152 -1.21 8.67 -8.62
C GLY A 152 -0.82 8.79 -7.14
N LEU A 153 -1.77 8.62 -6.22
CA LEU A 153 -1.49 8.57 -4.78
C LEU A 153 -0.51 7.46 -4.42
N PHE A 154 -0.71 6.27 -4.98
CA PHE A 154 0.22 5.15 -4.79
C PHE A 154 1.63 5.49 -5.29
N ALA A 155 1.76 6.10 -6.47
CA ALA A 155 3.06 6.47 -7.02
C ALA A 155 3.80 7.48 -6.12
N TYR A 156 3.08 8.40 -5.47
CA TYR A 156 3.65 9.28 -4.46
C TYR A 156 4.19 8.52 -3.24
N CYS A 157 3.43 7.55 -2.73
CA CYS A 157 3.85 6.72 -1.62
C CYS A 157 5.10 5.89 -1.99
N GLU A 158 5.09 5.29 -3.18
CA GLU A 158 6.22 4.51 -3.70
C GLU A 158 7.47 5.38 -3.89
N ALA A 159 7.32 6.59 -4.43
CA ALA A 159 8.41 7.54 -4.60
C ALA A 159 8.99 7.99 -3.25
N ALA A 160 8.13 8.27 -2.27
CA ALA A 160 8.55 8.59 -0.91
C ALA A 160 9.35 7.43 -0.29
N ARG A 161 8.84 6.19 -0.36
CA ARG A 161 9.55 5.02 0.20
C ARG A 161 10.93 4.79 -0.40
N LYS A 162 11.11 5.12 -1.69
CA LYS A 162 12.40 5.02 -2.41
C LYS A 162 13.38 6.14 -2.10
N THR A 163 12.90 7.27 -1.59
CA THR A 163 13.70 8.49 -1.36
C THR A 163 13.95 8.77 0.13
N ILE A 164 13.44 7.94 1.04
CA ILE A 164 13.59 8.07 2.49
C ILE A 164 15.06 8.06 2.95
N VAL A 165 15.96 7.46 2.18
CA VAL A 165 17.40 7.65 2.38
C VAL A 165 17.71 9.05 1.88
N TRP A 166 18.09 10.02 2.73
CA TRP A 166 18.97 11.20 2.48
C TRP A 166 18.78 12.32 3.53
N ASP A 167 17.66 12.40 4.26
CA ASP A 167 17.34 13.55 5.14
C ASP A 167 17.64 13.35 6.64
N GLY A 168 18.51 12.40 7.00
CA GLY A 168 19.00 12.29 8.40
C GLY A 168 17.93 11.96 9.44
N VAL A 169 16.80 11.36 9.04
CA VAL A 169 15.78 10.88 9.97
C VAL A 169 16.36 9.71 10.77
N GLU A 170 16.59 9.94 12.06
CA GLU A 170 17.09 8.91 12.96
C GLU A 170 15.95 7.96 13.34
N PHE A 171 16.03 6.71 12.88
CA PHE A 171 15.13 5.63 13.29
C PHE A 171 15.64 4.96 14.57
N GLU A 172 15.92 5.74 15.62
CA GLU A 172 16.56 5.26 16.86
C GLU A 172 15.79 4.12 17.53
N HIS A 173 14.47 4.02 17.30
CA HIS A 173 13.65 2.94 17.84
C HIS A 173 13.78 1.61 17.08
N LEU A 174 14.41 1.61 15.91
CA LEU A 174 14.62 0.42 15.08
C LEU A 174 15.97 -0.21 15.34
N THR A 175 16.03 -1.54 15.25
CA THR A 175 17.28 -2.30 15.31
C THR A 175 18.17 -2.02 14.09
N GLU A 176 19.48 -2.28 14.19
CA GLU A 176 20.40 -2.13 13.04
C GLU A 176 19.93 -2.93 11.81
N GLN A 177 19.35 -4.12 12.02
CA GLN A 177 18.82 -4.95 10.93
C GLN A 177 17.63 -4.26 10.26
N GLU A 178 16.70 -3.71 11.03
CA GLU A 178 15.53 -2.99 10.50
C GLU A 178 15.94 -1.69 9.80
N GLN A 179 16.93 -0.97 10.32
CA GLN A 179 17.48 0.22 9.66
C GLN A 179 18.03 -0.12 8.27
N LYS A 180 18.75 -1.25 8.11
CA LYS A 180 19.19 -1.73 6.79
C LYS A 180 18.03 -2.01 5.83
N ILE A 181 16.89 -2.50 6.34
CA ILE A 181 15.69 -2.71 5.54
C ILE A 181 15.05 -1.36 5.14
N VAL A 182 15.03 -0.38 6.04
CA VAL A 182 14.58 0.99 5.71
C VAL A 182 15.41 1.58 4.57
N LEU A 183 16.73 1.40 4.63
CA LEU A 183 17.68 1.84 3.60
C LEU A 183 17.61 1.01 2.31
N LEU A 184 16.86 -0.10 2.31
CA LEU A 184 16.78 -1.09 1.22
C LEU A 184 18.13 -1.78 0.91
N ASP A 185 19.10 -1.73 1.82
CA ASP A 185 20.46 -2.23 1.62
C ASP A 185 20.54 -3.76 1.59
N ASN A 186 19.63 -4.44 2.28
CA ASN A 186 19.64 -5.90 2.42
C ASN A 186 18.38 -6.56 1.83
N VAL A 187 17.74 -5.89 0.88
CA VAL A 187 16.51 -6.34 0.23
C VAL A 187 16.84 -6.97 -1.12
N ARG A 188 16.69 -8.30 -1.20
CA ARG A 188 16.91 -9.08 -2.41
C ARG A 188 15.83 -8.86 -3.46
N ASP A 189 14.57 -8.94 -3.04
CA ASP A 189 13.40 -8.83 -3.93
C ASP A 189 12.17 -8.30 -3.16
N VAL A 190 11.24 -7.68 -3.90
CA VAL A 190 9.89 -7.39 -3.41
C VAL A 190 8.92 -8.43 -3.96
N LEU A 191 8.35 -9.26 -3.08
CA LEU A 191 7.42 -10.31 -3.49
C LEU A 191 6.02 -9.76 -3.79
N PHE A 192 5.55 -8.82 -2.98
CA PHE A 192 4.22 -8.24 -3.08
C PHE A 192 4.16 -6.86 -2.42
N GLN A 193 3.32 -5.97 -2.94
CA GLN A 193 3.10 -4.66 -2.36
C GLN A 193 1.62 -4.25 -2.52
N ALA A 194 1.09 -3.55 -1.52
CA ALA A 194 -0.29 -3.06 -1.51
C ALA A 194 -0.40 -1.73 -0.77
N LEU A 195 -1.34 -0.88 -1.19
CA LEU A 195 -1.81 0.28 -0.43
C LEU A 195 -3.27 0.06 -0.06
N LEU A 196 -3.53 0.04 1.25
CA LEU A 196 -4.79 -0.40 1.84
C LEU A 196 -5.65 0.81 2.23
N PHE A 197 -6.64 1.11 1.41
CA PHE A 197 -7.67 2.12 1.66
C PHE A 197 -8.95 1.54 2.29
N ASP A 198 -9.00 0.24 2.55
CA ASP A 198 -10.12 -0.44 3.19
C ASP A 198 -10.16 -0.25 4.70
N ASN A 199 -9.00 0.02 5.30
CA ASN A 199 -8.82 0.25 6.72
C ASN A 199 -8.04 1.55 6.95
N VAL A 200 -8.72 2.68 6.75
CA VAL A 200 -8.13 4.02 6.97
C VAL A 200 -8.57 4.59 8.30
N SER A 201 -7.69 5.36 8.93
CA SER A 201 -8.07 6.23 10.04
C SER A 201 -8.03 7.69 9.60
N MET A 202 -8.89 8.51 10.21
CA MET A 202 -8.90 9.93 9.95
C MET A 202 -8.68 10.69 11.25
N GLU A 203 -7.74 11.62 11.24
CA GLU A 203 -7.47 12.53 12.34
C GLU A 203 -7.40 13.96 11.82
N LYS A 204 -8.34 14.80 12.26
CA LYS A 204 -8.58 16.12 11.67
C LYS A 204 -8.80 15.99 10.16
N ASN A 205 -7.94 16.61 9.36
CA ASN A 205 -7.97 16.58 7.90
C ASN A 205 -6.93 15.61 7.30
N HIS A 206 -6.38 14.69 8.10
CA HIS A 206 -5.41 13.71 7.63
C HIS A 206 -6.00 12.31 7.61
N ILE A 207 -5.77 11.61 6.53
CA ILE A 207 -6.13 10.21 6.35
C ILE A 207 -4.84 9.39 6.40
N ARG A 208 -4.84 8.34 7.20
CA ARG A 208 -3.75 7.37 7.27
C ARG A 208 -4.19 6.08 6.59
N ALA A 209 -3.39 5.64 5.62
CA ALA A 209 -3.56 4.35 4.97
C ALA A 209 -2.26 3.56 5.05
N ASP A 210 -2.36 2.25 5.22
CA ASP A 210 -1.19 1.39 5.33
C ASP A 210 -0.69 1.01 3.93
N MET A 211 0.58 1.25 3.66
CA MET A 211 1.29 0.63 2.56
C MET A 211 2.08 -0.57 3.10
N CYS A 212 1.72 -1.75 2.60
CA CYS A 212 2.30 -3.01 3.00
C CYS A 212 3.22 -3.54 1.91
N THR A 213 4.44 -3.92 2.26
CA THR A 213 5.42 -4.51 1.33
C THR A 213 5.95 -5.81 1.91
N VAL A 214 5.81 -6.92 1.18
CA VAL A 214 6.45 -8.19 1.52
C VAL A 214 7.79 -8.26 0.80
N MET A 215 8.88 -8.21 1.58
CA MET A 215 10.25 -8.21 1.10
C MET A 215 10.95 -9.53 1.40
N LEU A 216 11.80 -9.94 0.47
CA LEU A 216 12.78 -11.00 0.64
C LEU A 216 14.13 -10.34 0.88
N LEU A 217 14.80 -10.75 1.95
CA LEU A 217 16.07 -10.19 2.37
C LEU A 217 17.23 -11.09 1.92
N GLU A 218 18.43 -10.54 1.89
CA GLU A 218 19.68 -11.29 1.62
C GLU A 218 20.04 -12.26 2.75
#